data_AF-A0A7W7Q7P9-F1
#
_entry.id   AF-A0A7W7Q7P9-F1
#
_cell.length_a   1.000
_cell.length_b   1.000
_cell.length_c   1.000
_cell.angle_alpha   90.00
_cell.angle_beta   90.00
_cell.angle_gamma   90.00
#
_symmetry.space_group_name_H-M   'P 1'
#
loop_
_entity.id
_entity.type
_entity.pdbx_description
1 polymer ?
#
loop_
_entity_poly.entity_id
_entity_poly.type
_entity_poly.pdbx_seq_one_letter_code
_entity_poly.pdbx_strand_id
1 'polypeptide(L)'
;MTAVDCSRRAALATRFNTAVRGIRVRVERGDAFARTNGRRFDLVIANPPYVPGEPALPARGAARAWDAGVDGRAVLDRLCAAAPALLAPGGTLLVVHSALCRVSTTLRQLRDGGLTASVVARAEEPFGPVMRAREHLLRERGLIAEGQRHEELVVVRADRVPARVPRPRVSATTSTEHGRDPVTSE
;
A
#
# COMPACT_ATOMS: atom_id res chain seq x y z
N MET A 1 -1.04 17.71 2.88
CA MET A 1 -0.54 16.56 2.10
C MET A 1 0.98 16.49 2.20
N THR A 2 1.56 15.29 2.23
CA THR A 2 3.02 15.07 2.12
C THR A 2 3.31 14.26 0.87
N ALA A 3 4.36 14.64 0.14
CA ALA A 3 4.88 13.89 -1.00
C ALA A 3 6.36 13.58 -0.74
N VAL A 4 6.77 12.33 -0.97
CA VAL A 4 8.15 11.88 -0.78
C VAL A 4 8.67 11.24 -2.05
N ASP A 5 9.87 11.63 -2.48
CA ASP A 5 10.55 10.99 -3.61
C ASP A 5 12.07 10.94 -3.36
N CYS A 6 12.73 9.86 -3.77
CA CYS A 6 14.19 9.74 -3.67
C CYS A 6 14.93 10.60 -4.70
N SER A 7 14.25 11.01 -5.76
CA SER A 7 14.75 11.81 -6.86
C SER A 7 14.68 13.30 -6.57
N ARG A 8 15.85 13.96 -6.61
CA ARG A 8 15.93 15.42 -6.51
C ARG A 8 15.10 16.09 -7.61
N ARG A 9 15.14 15.57 -8.83
CA ARG A 9 14.38 16.12 -9.96
C ARG A 9 12.88 16.02 -9.73
N ALA A 10 12.39 14.86 -9.28
CA ALA A 10 10.97 14.67 -8.99
C ALA A 10 10.48 15.54 -7.82
N ALA A 11 11.28 15.68 -6.75
CA ALA A 11 10.96 16.57 -5.64
C ALA A 11 10.89 18.04 -6.08
N LEU A 12 11.82 18.51 -6.93
CA LEU A 12 11.77 19.86 -7.48
C LEU A 12 10.57 20.07 -8.41
N ALA A 13 10.31 19.12 -9.31
CA ALA A 13 9.15 19.16 -10.19
C ALA A 13 7.83 19.21 -9.40
N THR A 14 7.73 18.42 -8.33
CA THR A 14 6.56 18.42 -7.45
C THR A 14 6.37 19.80 -6.81
N ARG A 15 7.43 20.40 -6.25
CA ARG A 15 7.36 21.75 -5.65
C ARG A 15 6.90 22.80 -6.65
N PHE A 16 7.45 22.77 -7.86
CA PHE A 16 7.05 23.67 -8.94
C PHE A 16 5.57 23.48 -9.29
N ASN A 17 5.15 22.25 -9.58
CA ASN A 17 3.77 21.91 -9.93
C ASN A 17 2.78 22.34 -8.84
N THR A 18 3.14 22.17 -7.57
CA THR A 18 2.28 22.56 -6.45
C THR A 18 2.23 24.08 -6.26
N ALA A 19 3.33 24.79 -6.48
CA ALA A 19 3.39 26.25 -6.39
C ALA A 19 2.54 26.90 -7.48
N VAL A 20 2.69 26.47 -8.74
CA VAL A 20 1.90 26.97 -9.88
C VAL A 20 0.40 26.77 -9.67
N ARG A 21 0.01 25.69 -8.96
CA ARG A 21 -1.40 25.35 -8.70
C ARG A 21 -1.92 25.86 -7.35
N GLY A 22 -1.10 26.53 -6.54
CA GLY A 22 -1.49 27.02 -5.20
C GLY A 22 -1.80 25.90 -4.18
N ILE A 23 -1.33 24.67 -4.40
CA ILE A 23 -1.62 23.52 -3.54
C ILE A 23 -0.53 23.41 -2.45
N ARG A 24 -0.95 23.34 -1.18
CA ARG A 24 -0.02 23.17 -0.05
C ARG A 24 0.41 21.70 0.10
N VAL A 25 1.64 21.39 -0.33
CA VAL A 25 2.25 20.07 -0.18
C VAL A 25 3.61 20.16 0.51
N ARG A 26 3.82 19.37 1.56
CA ARG A 26 5.15 19.17 2.15
C ARG A 26 5.93 18.18 1.27
N VAL A 27 6.91 18.67 0.52
CA VAL A 27 7.72 17.85 -0.38
C VAL A 27 9.06 17.49 0.24
N GLU A 28 9.25 16.21 0.53
CA GLU A 28 10.44 15.66 1.16
C GLU A 28 11.25 14.82 0.16
N ARG A 29 12.58 14.96 0.18
CA ARG A 29 13.47 14.12 -0.61
C ARG A 29 14.11 13.04 0.27
N GLY A 30 14.04 11.79 -0.15
CA GLY A 30 14.71 10.67 0.52
C GLY A 30 14.05 9.33 0.26
N ASP A 31 14.47 8.31 1.01
CA ASP A 31 13.74 7.05 1.07
C ASP A 31 12.37 7.27 1.72
N ALA A 32 11.32 6.81 1.04
CA ALA A 32 9.94 7.05 1.47
C ALA A 32 9.69 6.52 2.88
N PHE A 33 10.14 5.29 3.16
CA PHE A 33 9.93 4.61 4.43
C PHE A 33 10.65 5.30 5.59
N ALA A 34 11.87 5.78 5.36
CA ALA A 34 12.60 6.56 6.36
C ALA A 34 11.91 7.90 6.67
N ARG A 35 11.36 8.60 5.66
CA ARG A 35 10.69 9.91 5.82
C ARG A 35 9.28 9.80 6.41
N THR A 36 8.66 8.63 6.31
CA THR A 36 7.34 8.36 6.87
C THR A 36 7.37 7.55 8.16
N ASN A 37 8.55 7.19 8.66
CA ASN A 37 8.67 6.41 9.89
C ASN A 37 8.00 7.12 11.08
N GLY A 38 7.23 6.37 11.86
CA GLY A 38 6.47 6.88 13.00
C GLY A 38 5.26 7.78 12.66
N ARG A 39 4.99 8.02 11.37
CA ARG A 39 3.87 8.84 10.91
C ARG A 39 2.72 7.95 10.47
N ARG A 40 1.50 8.45 10.65
CA ARG A 40 0.26 7.78 10.22
C ARG A 40 -0.50 8.68 9.27
N PHE A 41 -1.16 8.07 8.28
CA PHE A 41 -1.92 8.77 7.25
C PHE A 41 -3.30 8.15 7.07
N ASP A 42 -4.29 8.98 6.82
CA ASP A 42 -5.65 8.54 6.47
C ASP A 42 -5.72 8.02 5.03
N LEU A 43 -4.85 8.53 4.16
CA LEU A 43 -4.72 8.08 2.77
C LEU A 43 -3.25 8.06 2.35
N VAL A 44 -2.82 6.92 1.82
CA VAL A 44 -1.53 6.73 1.17
C VAL A 44 -1.79 6.35 -0.28
N ILE A 45 -1.14 7.05 -1.20
CA ILE A 45 -1.17 6.72 -2.63
C ILE A 45 0.27 6.48 -3.07
N ALA A 46 0.51 5.35 -3.75
CA ALA A 46 1.83 4.98 -4.21
C ALA A 46 1.79 4.45 -5.65
N ASN A 47 2.73 4.93 -6.46
CA ASN A 47 3.10 4.34 -7.74
C ASN A 47 4.58 3.94 -7.62
N PRO A 48 4.90 2.86 -6.89
CA PRO A 48 6.28 2.41 -6.74
C PRO A 48 6.83 1.92 -8.09
N PRO A 49 8.15 1.92 -8.29
CA PRO A 49 8.73 1.19 -9.41
C PRO A 49 8.29 -0.28 -9.33
N TYR A 50 7.97 -0.86 -10.48
CA TYR A 50 7.46 -2.23 -10.60
C TYR A 50 8.04 -3.01 -11.79
N VAL A 51 8.98 -2.43 -12.55
CA VAL A 51 9.57 -3.10 -13.72
C VAL A 51 10.65 -4.08 -13.26
N PRO A 52 10.54 -5.37 -13.61
CA PRO A 52 11.58 -6.36 -13.35
C PRO A 52 12.90 -5.98 -14.04
N GLY A 53 14.01 -6.18 -13.37
CA GLY A 53 15.34 -5.79 -13.85
C GLY A 53 16.46 -6.51 -13.12
N GLU A 54 17.55 -5.78 -12.90
CA GLU A 54 18.72 -6.27 -12.17
C GLU A 54 18.39 -6.50 -10.68
N PRO A 55 19.11 -7.42 -10.00
CA PRO A 55 18.93 -7.62 -8.55
C PRO A 55 19.21 -6.36 -7.73
N ALA A 56 20.21 -5.58 -8.12
CA ALA A 56 20.57 -4.35 -7.45
C ALA A 56 19.69 -3.18 -7.92
N LEU A 57 19.02 -2.51 -6.99
CA LEU A 57 18.27 -1.30 -7.31
C LEU A 57 19.21 -0.16 -7.69
N PRO A 58 18.85 0.67 -8.68
CA PRO A 58 19.70 1.76 -9.11
C PRO A 58 19.86 2.81 -7.99
N ALA A 59 21.10 3.16 -7.67
CA ALA A 59 21.37 4.19 -6.67
C ALA A 59 21.08 5.62 -7.19
N ARG A 60 21.15 5.84 -8.51
CA ARG A 60 21.02 7.15 -9.17
C ARG A 60 20.35 7.00 -10.54
N GLY A 61 20.01 8.14 -11.16
CA GLY A 61 19.45 8.19 -12.51
C GLY A 61 17.94 8.03 -12.57
N ALA A 62 17.42 8.01 -13.81
CA ALA A 62 16.00 7.88 -14.12
C ALA A 62 15.47 6.47 -13.86
N ALA A 63 16.35 5.45 -13.93
CA ALA A 63 16.06 4.06 -13.66
C ALA A 63 15.32 3.81 -12.33
N ARG A 64 15.55 4.65 -11.31
CA ARG A 64 14.84 4.61 -10.01
C ARG A 64 13.31 4.76 -10.11
N ALA A 65 12.79 5.28 -11.21
CA ALA A 65 11.36 5.42 -11.41
C ALA A 65 10.69 4.13 -11.86
N TRP A 66 11.44 3.13 -12.35
CA TRP A 66 10.85 1.90 -12.87
C TRP A 66 11.52 0.62 -12.36
N ASP A 67 12.84 0.57 -12.14
CA ASP A 67 13.53 -0.65 -11.73
C ASP A 67 13.16 -1.08 -10.31
N ALA A 68 12.72 -2.33 -10.18
CA ALA A 68 12.17 -2.87 -8.94
C ALA A 68 12.68 -4.28 -8.57
N GLY A 69 13.91 -4.60 -8.96
CA GLY A 69 14.55 -5.89 -8.64
C GLY A 69 14.15 -7.00 -9.61
N VAL A 70 14.56 -8.23 -9.29
CA VAL A 70 14.43 -9.40 -10.19
C VAL A 70 13.00 -9.67 -10.65
N ASP A 71 12.03 -9.50 -9.75
CA ASP A 71 10.62 -9.80 -9.96
C ASP A 71 9.72 -8.54 -9.96
N GLY A 72 10.32 -7.35 -9.91
CA GLY A 72 9.60 -6.09 -9.86
C GLY A 72 8.99 -5.76 -8.49
N ARG A 73 9.35 -6.47 -7.42
CA ARG A 73 8.69 -6.34 -6.10
C ARG A 73 9.54 -5.72 -5.00
N ALA A 74 10.80 -5.37 -5.25
CA ALA A 74 11.72 -4.91 -4.20
C ALA A 74 11.22 -3.69 -3.42
N VAL A 75 10.52 -2.75 -4.07
CA VAL A 75 9.91 -1.59 -3.40
C VAL A 75 8.48 -1.88 -2.94
N LEU A 76 7.73 -2.68 -3.72
CA LEU A 76 6.36 -3.08 -3.40
C LEU A 76 6.29 -3.88 -2.09
N ASP A 77 7.25 -4.75 -1.83
CA ASP A 77 7.31 -5.58 -0.62
C ASP A 77 7.57 -4.77 0.63
N ARG A 78 8.49 -3.80 0.53
CA ARG A 78 8.75 -2.84 1.60
C ARG A 78 7.49 -2.02 1.90
N LEU A 79 6.72 -1.66 0.87
CA LEU A 79 5.44 -0.96 1.03
C LEU A 79 4.38 -1.83 1.69
N CYS A 80 4.21 -3.07 1.25
CA CYS A 80 3.25 -3.99 1.87
C CYS A 80 3.57 -4.23 3.34
N ALA A 81 4.85 -4.41 3.68
CA ALA A 81 5.30 -4.58 5.06
C ALA A 81 5.10 -3.33 5.93
N ALA A 82 5.32 -2.12 5.38
CA ALA A 82 5.17 -0.87 6.11
C ALA A 82 3.71 -0.39 6.24
N ALA A 83 2.82 -0.79 5.31
CA ALA A 83 1.46 -0.27 5.20
C ALA A 83 0.64 -0.33 6.51
N PRO A 84 0.65 -1.43 7.30
CA PRO A 84 -0.13 -1.48 8.55
C PRO A 84 0.30 -0.44 9.57
N ALA A 85 1.59 -0.12 9.66
CA ALA A 85 2.11 0.91 10.56
C ALA A 85 1.91 2.32 10.00
N LEU A 86 1.89 2.45 8.67
CA LEU A 86 1.76 3.72 7.96
C LEU A 86 0.32 4.27 7.97
N LEU A 87 -0.69 3.40 8.06
CA LEU A 87 -2.10 3.83 8.05
C LEU A 87 -2.62 4.18 9.44
N ALA A 88 -3.34 5.30 9.55
CA ALA A 88 -4.17 5.60 10.71
C ALA A 88 -5.34 4.58 10.81
N PRO A 89 -5.97 4.39 11.98
CA PRO A 89 -7.22 3.62 12.07
C PRO A 89 -8.26 4.18 11.09
N GLY A 90 -8.85 3.33 10.24
CA GLY A 90 -9.75 3.73 9.17
C GLY A 90 -9.06 4.22 7.88
N GLY A 91 -7.73 4.27 7.85
CA GLY A 91 -6.96 4.76 6.70
C GLY A 91 -6.86 3.76 5.54
N THR A 92 -6.59 4.30 4.36
CA THR A 92 -6.54 3.54 3.10
C THR A 92 -5.19 3.70 2.39
N LEU A 93 -4.69 2.60 1.81
CA LEU A 93 -3.62 2.57 0.82
C LEU A 93 -4.22 2.31 -0.57
N LEU A 94 -3.80 3.09 -1.56
CA LEU A 94 -3.98 2.80 -2.98
C LEU A 94 -2.59 2.65 -3.62
N VAL A 95 -2.31 1.47 -4.17
CA VAL A 95 -1.04 1.18 -4.85
C VAL A 95 -1.31 0.66 -6.24
N VAL A 96 -0.64 1.26 -7.23
CA VAL A 96 -0.65 0.77 -8.61
C VAL A 96 0.61 -0.04 -8.90
N HIS A 97 0.48 -1.17 -9.59
CA HIS A 97 1.62 -1.93 -10.13
C HIS A 97 1.20 -2.82 -11.31
N SER A 98 2.18 -3.32 -12.07
CA SER A 98 1.95 -4.29 -13.14
C SER A 98 1.47 -5.64 -12.58
N ALA A 99 0.57 -6.32 -13.28
CA ALA A 99 0.13 -7.68 -12.96
C ALA A 99 1.29 -8.69 -12.98
N LEU A 100 2.36 -8.38 -13.72
CA LEU A 100 3.62 -9.13 -13.75
C LEU A 100 4.27 -9.25 -12.36
N CYS A 101 4.00 -8.30 -11.46
CA CYS A 101 4.48 -8.32 -10.07
C CYS A 101 3.66 -9.26 -9.15
N ARG A 102 2.81 -10.12 -9.71
CA ARG A 102 1.97 -11.10 -8.99
C ARG A 102 1.02 -10.43 -7.99
N VAL A 103 -0.12 -9.95 -8.50
CA VAL A 103 -1.19 -9.31 -7.71
C VAL A 103 -1.59 -10.09 -6.47
N SER A 104 -1.66 -11.42 -6.57
CA SER A 104 -2.03 -12.27 -5.44
C SER A 104 -1.04 -12.18 -4.28
N THR A 105 0.26 -11.98 -4.55
CA THR A 105 1.28 -11.82 -3.51
C THR A 105 1.11 -10.49 -2.78
N THR A 106 0.85 -9.41 -3.50
CA THR A 106 0.52 -8.09 -2.91
C THR A 106 -0.69 -8.20 -1.98
N LEU A 107 -1.77 -8.83 -2.45
CA LEU A 107 -2.99 -9.02 -1.66
C LEU A 107 -2.74 -9.87 -0.41
N ARG A 108 -1.98 -10.96 -0.52
CA ARG A 108 -1.61 -11.81 0.63
C ARG A 108 -0.80 -11.03 1.65
N GLN A 109 0.31 -10.38 1.25
CA GLN A 109 1.18 -9.64 2.17
C GLN A 109 0.42 -8.54 2.93
N LEU A 110 -0.48 -7.81 2.26
CA LEU A 110 -1.30 -6.77 2.90
C LEU A 110 -2.30 -7.38 3.91
N ARG A 111 -2.90 -8.52 3.58
CA ARG A 111 -3.83 -9.25 4.45
C ARG A 111 -3.14 -9.86 5.66
N ASP A 112 -1.97 -10.46 5.45
CA ASP A 112 -1.13 -11.01 6.51
C ASP A 112 -0.65 -9.90 7.46
N GLY A 113 -0.49 -8.68 6.95
CA GLY A 113 -0.26 -7.46 7.74
C GLY A 113 -1.49 -6.91 8.49
N GLY A 114 -2.64 -7.57 8.41
CA GLY A 114 -3.87 -7.19 9.11
C GLY A 114 -4.75 -6.15 8.39
N LEU A 115 -4.53 -5.91 7.10
CA LEU A 115 -5.37 -5.03 6.28
C LEU A 115 -6.42 -5.83 5.50
N THR A 116 -7.57 -5.24 5.20
CA THR A 116 -8.42 -5.77 4.12
C THR A 116 -7.83 -5.32 2.79
N ALA A 117 -7.69 -6.19 1.80
CA ALA A 117 -7.12 -5.83 0.50
C ALA A 117 -7.88 -6.40 -0.69
N SER A 118 -8.05 -5.61 -1.74
CA SER A 118 -8.71 -6.00 -3.00
C SER A 118 -8.19 -5.20 -4.20
N VAL A 119 -8.37 -5.73 -5.41
CA VAL A 119 -8.14 -4.97 -6.65
C VAL A 119 -9.37 -4.12 -6.92
N VAL A 120 -9.19 -2.82 -7.13
CA VAL A 120 -10.29 -1.86 -7.34
C VAL A 120 -10.30 -1.25 -8.74
N ALA A 121 -9.21 -1.38 -9.50
CA ALA A 121 -9.16 -0.98 -10.90
C ALA A 121 -8.14 -1.82 -11.67
N ARG A 122 -8.37 -1.97 -12.98
CA ARG A 122 -7.50 -2.64 -13.95
C ARG A 122 -7.47 -1.81 -15.22
N ALA A 123 -6.32 -1.75 -15.89
CA ALA A 123 -6.16 -1.13 -17.19
C ALA A 123 -5.13 -1.92 -18.01
N GLU A 124 -5.40 -2.11 -19.29
CA GLU A 124 -4.45 -2.71 -20.22
C GLU A 124 -3.67 -1.59 -20.91
N GLU A 125 -2.34 -1.64 -20.82
CA GLU A 125 -1.44 -0.61 -21.32
C GLU A 125 -0.40 -1.24 -22.25
N PRO A 126 -0.04 -0.57 -23.37
CA PRO A 126 1.05 -1.04 -24.20
C PRO A 126 2.37 -0.97 -23.42
N PHE A 127 3.24 -1.95 -23.64
CA PHE A 127 4.56 -1.98 -23.01
C PHE A 127 5.30 -0.67 -23.25
N GLY A 128 5.72 0.01 -22.19
CA GLY A 128 6.58 1.19 -22.29
C GLY A 128 7.96 0.87 -22.90
N PRO A 129 8.78 1.90 -23.21
CA PRO A 129 10.10 1.72 -23.83
C PRO A 129 11.01 0.75 -23.07
N VAL A 130 10.96 0.77 -21.73
CA VAL A 130 11.77 -0.12 -20.88
C VAL A 130 11.30 -1.56 -20.98
N MET A 131 9.98 -1.79 -20.93
CA MET A 131 9.38 -3.13 -21.05
C MET A 131 9.70 -3.74 -22.42
N ARG A 132 9.59 -2.96 -23.50
CA ARG A 132 9.96 -3.38 -24.86
C ARG A 132 11.44 -3.73 -24.98
N ALA A 133 12.32 -2.90 -24.42
CA ALA A 133 13.77 -3.16 -24.44
C ALA A 133 14.17 -4.42 -23.66
N ARG A 134 13.35 -4.85 -22.67
CA ARG A 134 13.61 -6.01 -21.81
C ARG A 134 12.77 -7.24 -22.15
N GLU A 135 12.04 -7.22 -23.26
CA GLU A 135 11.11 -8.29 -23.62
C GLU A 135 11.77 -9.68 -23.58
N HIS A 136 12.99 -9.81 -24.12
CA HIS A 136 13.73 -11.08 -24.08
C HIS A 136 13.95 -11.60 -22.66
N LEU A 137 14.48 -10.74 -21.79
CA LEU A 137 14.76 -11.08 -20.39
C LEU A 137 13.49 -11.45 -19.62
N LEU A 138 12.40 -10.69 -19.84
CA LEU A 138 11.12 -10.95 -19.20
C LEU A 138 10.55 -12.30 -19.63
N ARG A 139 10.74 -12.69 -20.91
CA ARG A 139 10.32 -13.98 -21.45
C ARG A 139 11.16 -15.14 -20.91
N GLU A 140 12.49 -14.99 -20.87
CA GLU A 140 13.38 -16.00 -20.27
C GLU A 140 13.05 -16.28 -18.81
N ARG A 141 12.57 -15.26 -18.09
CA ARG A 141 12.10 -15.38 -16.70
C ARG A 141 10.67 -15.89 -16.56
N GLY A 142 9.99 -16.20 -17.68
CA GLY A 142 8.60 -16.66 -17.69
C GLY A 142 7.59 -15.63 -17.18
N LEU A 143 7.95 -14.33 -17.22
CA LEU A 143 7.08 -13.25 -16.75
C LEU A 143 6.08 -12.82 -17.82
N ILE A 144 6.43 -12.93 -19.10
CA ILE A 144 5.57 -12.59 -20.23
C ILE A 144 5.50 -13.74 -21.23
N ALA A 145 4.39 -13.81 -21.97
CA ALA A 145 4.22 -14.75 -23.07
C ALA A 145 4.98 -14.31 -24.33
N GLU A 146 5.21 -15.25 -25.25
CA GLU A 146 5.73 -14.92 -26.57
C GLU A 146 4.76 -14.00 -27.32
N GLY A 147 5.28 -12.94 -27.95
CA GLY A 147 4.47 -11.96 -28.67
C GLY A 147 3.65 -11.01 -27.79
N GLN A 148 3.71 -11.10 -26.46
CA GLN A 148 2.99 -10.18 -25.57
C GLN A 148 3.50 -8.73 -25.76
N ARG A 149 2.59 -7.77 -25.93
CA ARG A 149 2.91 -6.33 -26.14
C ARG A 149 2.22 -5.39 -25.17
N HIS A 150 1.36 -5.92 -24.32
CA HIS A 150 0.60 -5.17 -23.33
C HIS A 150 0.84 -5.73 -21.93
N GLU A 151 0.82 -4.86 -20.95
CA GLU A 151 0.75 -5.22 -19.54
C GLU A 151 -0.62 -4.81 -18.97
N GLU A 152 -1.07 -5.57 -17.99
CA GLU A 152 -2.20 -5.14 -17.17
C GLU A 152 -1.65 -4.39 -15.96
N LEU A 153 -2.05 -3.14 -15.78
CA LEU A 153 -1.86 -2.40 -14.55
C LEU A 153 -3.05 -2.62 -13.63
N VAL A 154 -2.77 -2.83 -12.34
CA VAL A 154 -3.79 -2.98 -11.31
C VAL A 154 -3.65 -1.91 -10.24
N VAL A 155 -4.77 -1.45 -9.70
CA VAL A 155 -4.80 -0.67 -8.46
C VAL A 155 -5.30 -1.56 -7.34
N VAL A 156 -4.45 -1.81 -6.35
CA VAL A 156 -4.80 -2.50 -5.12
C VAL A 156 -5.17 -1.47 -4.06
N ARG A 157 -6.35 -1.65 -3.46
CA ARG A 157 -6.80 -0.94 -2.26
C ARG A 157 -6.55 -1.80 -1.05
N ALA A 158 -5.98 -1.21 0.01
CA ALA A 158 -5.90 -1.82 1.33
C ALA A 158 -6.43 -0.89 2.42
N ASP A 159 -7.28 -1.37 3.30
CA ASP A 159 -7.87 -0.57 4.38
C ASP A 159 -7.47 -1.11 5.75
N ARG A 160 -7.15 -0.19 6.66
CA ARG A 160 -6.94 -0.50 8.08
C ARG A 160 -8.26 -0.38 8.82
N VAL A 161 -8.92 -1.51 9.05
CA VAL A 161 -10.18 -1.54 9.80
C VAL A 161 -9.93 -1.07 11.24
N PRO A 162 -10.75 -0.18 11.82
CA PRO A 162 -10.65 0.20 13.23
C PRO A 162 -10.72 -1.05 14.11
N ALA A 163 -9.91 -1.08 15.18
CA ALA A 163 -10.04 -2.14 16.18
C ALA A 163 -11.47 -2.12 16.73
N ARG A 164 -12.16 -3.27 16.66
CA ARG A 164 -13.50 -3.42 17.25
C ARG A 164 -13.37 -3.18 18.76
N VAL A 165 -14.05 -2.16 19.29
CA VAL A 165 -14.19 -2.01 20.74
C VAL A 165 -15.00 -3.20 21.26
N PRO A 166 -14.49 -3.99 22.22
CA PRO A 166 -15.27 -5.06 22.84
C PRO A 166 -16.53 -4.45 23.46
N ARG A 167 -17.71 -4.97 23.13
CA ARG A 167 -18.95 -4.57 23.81
C ARG A 167 -18.83 -4.96 25.30
N PRO A 168 -19.16 -4.08 26.25
CA PRO A 168 -19.21 -4.46 27.66
C PRO A 168 -20.18 -5.63 27.83
N ARG A 169 -19.75 -6.68 28.53
CA ARG A 169 -20.63 -7.78 28.91
C ARG A 169 -21.67 -7.21 29.87
N VAL A 170 -22.95 -7.26 29.48
CA VAL A 170 -24.04 -6.97 30.41
C VAL A 170 -24.05 -8.10 31.44
N SER A 171 -23.61 -7.82 32.66
CA SER A 171 -23.78 -8.73 33.78
C SER A 171 -25.27 -8.84 34.07
N ALA A 172 -25.84 -10.04 33.92
CA ALA A 172 -27.20 -10.32 34.38
C ALA A 172 -27.20 -10.23 35.91
N THR A 173 -27.78 -9.17 36.46
CA THR A 173 -28.09 -9.08 37.89
C THR A 173 -29.28 -10.01 38.16
N THR A 174 -29.02 -11.19 38.71
CA THR A 174 -30.06 -12.01 39.34
C THR A 174 -30.54 -11.28 40.59
N SER A 175 -31.71 -10.66 40.49
CA SER A 175 -32.50 -10.21 41.63
C SER A 175 -33.05 -11.46 42.33
N THR A 176 -32.46 -11.85 43.46
CA THR A 176 -33.08 -12.79 44.38
C THR A 176 -33.95 -11.99 45.33
N GLU A 177 -35.26 -12.19 45.23
CA GLU A 177 -36.28 -11.64 46.11
C GLU A 177 -36.00 -12.01 47.58
N HIS A 178 -36.06 -10.99 48.43
CA HIS A 178 -35.95 -11.11 49.88
C HIS A 178 -37.37 -11.35 50.44
N GLY A 179 -37.69 -12.60 50.76
CA GLY A 179 -38.93 -12.95 51.46
C GLY A 179 -38.91 -12.36 52.88
N ARG A 180 -39.85 -11.46 53.16
CA ARG A 180 -40.17 -11.02 54.53
C ARG A 180 -41.21 -11.95 55.12
N ASP A 181 -40.89 -12.55 56.25
CA ASP A 181 -41.85 -13.18 57.16
C ASP A 181 -42.76 -12.12 57.80
N PRO A 182 -44.06 -12.40 58.00
CA PRO A 182 -44.87 -11.68 58.96
C PRO A 182 -44.92 -12.44 60.29
N VAL A 183 -44.44 -11.75 61.32
CA VAL A 183 -44.77 -11.97 62.73
C VAL A 183 -46.28 -11.83 62.92
N THR A 184 -46.92 -12.79 63.60
CA THR A 184 -48.14 -12.55 64.38
C THR A 184 -48.06 -13.32 65.70
N SER A 185 -48.23 -12.57 66.78
CA SER A 185 -48.42 -13.04 68.15
C SER A 185 -49.93 -13.08 68.46
N GLU A 186 -50.27 -13.91 69.44
CA GLU A 186 -51.58 -14.20 70.08
C GLU A 186 -52.33 -15.43 69.59
#